data_AF-A0AAD7JJE2-F1
#
_entry.id   AF-A0AAD7JJE2-F1
#
_cell.length_a   1.000
_cell.length_b   1.000
_cell.length_c   1.000
_cell.angle_alpha   90.00
_cell.angle_beta   90.00
_cell.angle_gamma   90.00
#
_symmetry.space_group_name_H-M   'P 1'
#
loop_
_entity.id
_entity.type
_entity.pdbx_description
1 polymer ?
#
loop_
_entity_poly.entity_id
_entity_poly.type
_entity_poly.pdbx_seq_one_letter_code
_entity_poly.pdbx_strand_id
1 'polypeptide(L)'
;MSETRSAKEQLTAHFDKSATVVRAYADEFETTYARPALKTATAFFDEYPISSTFIAIFSALAFFPVITFLTLSLFTALSFAFLALCCAFVATSVVVFFCLSILVLILVAAFFASGFFSVLAISSYITYRFVTLVRSGGRDGVSNWAVEVKGRFITPKRREASDGSAVIVDVKELQDDSFGVDSDVKEEGS
;
A
#
# COMPACT_ATOMS: atom_id res chain seq x y z
N MET A 1 -16.15 -9.06 18.81
CA MET A 1 -16.34 -10.39 18.17
C MET A 1 -17.67 -10.52 17.41
N SER A 2 -18.57 -9.53 17.45
CA SER A 2 -19.84 -9.50 16.69
C SER A 2 -19.68 -9.03 15.24
N GLU A 3 -18.67 -8.22 14.93
CA GLU A 3 -18.46 -7.59 13.62
C GLU A 3 -18.20 -8.60 12.48
N THR A 4 -17.52 -9.71 12.77
CA THR A 4 -17.21 -10.76 11.78
C THR A 4 -18.42 -11.61 11.40
N ARG A 5 -19.49 -11.65 12.22
CA ARG A 5 -20.73 -12.35 11.87
C ARG A 5 -21.53 -11.56 10.83
N SER A 6 -21.63 -10.24 10.99
CA SER A 6 -22.33 -9.37 10.03
C SER A 6 -21.68 -9.39 8.64
N ALA A 7 -20.34 -9.38 8.56
CA ALA A 7 -19.64 -9.45 7.27
C ALA A 7 -19.93 -10.77 6.50
N LYS A 8 -20.03 -11.89 7.24
CA LYS A 8 -20.40 -13.19 6.63
C LYS A 8 -21.85 -13.20 6.14
N GLU A 9 -22.77 -12.67 6.94
CA GLU A 9 -24.19 -12.57 6.58
C GLU A 9 -24.43 -11.70 5.34
N GLN A 10 -23.72 -10.58 5.23
CA GLN A 10 -23.77 -9.72 4.04
C GLN A 10 -23.22 -10.45 2.81
N LEU A 11 -22.10 -11.16 2.94
CA LEU A 11 -21.51 -11.92 1.84
C LEU A 11 -22.45 -13.03 1.35
N THR A 12 -23.08 -13.77 2.27
CA THR A 12 -24.07 -14.80 1.92
C THR A 12 -25.31 -14.20 1.25
N ALA A 13 -25.81 -13.06 1.73
CA ALA A 13 -26.94 -12.38 1.11
C ALA A 13 -26.62 -11.90 -0.32
N HIS A 14 -25.39 -11.44 -0.59
CA HIS A 14 -24.95 -11.10 -1.94
C HIS A 14 -24.88 -12.32 -2.86
N PHE A 15 -24.35 -13.46 -2.37
CA PHE A 15 -24.32 -14.70 -3.14
C PHE A 15 -25.72 -15.22 -3.45
N ASP A 16 -26.64 -15.20 -2.49
CA ASP A 16 -28.02 -15.63 -2.71
C ASP A 16 -28.74 -14.75 -3.73
N LYS A 17 -28.51 -13.42 -3.66
CA LYS A 17 -29.05 -12.47 -4.65
C LYS A 17 -28.48 -12.70 -6.04
N SER A 18 -27.16 -12.88 -6.17
CA SER A 18 -26.54 -13.18 -7.47
C SER A 18 -27.00 -14.53 -8.02
N ALA A 19 -27.13 -15.55 -7.17
CA ALA A 19 -27.61 -16.87 -7.57
C ALA A 19 -29.07 -16.85 -8.01
N THR A 20 -29.94 -16.08 -7.35
CA THR A 20 -31.35 -15.91 -7.78
C THR A 20 -31.45 -15.19 -9.12
N VAL A 21 -30.63 -14.16 -9.37
CA VAL A 21 -30.58 -13.48 -10.67
C VAL A 21 -30.11 -14.42 -11.78
N VAL A 22 -29.02 -15.16 -11.57
CA VAL A 22 -28.50 -16.11 -12.57
C VAL A 22 -29.52 -17.23 -12.85
N ARG A 23 -30.21 -17.74 -11.82
CA ARG A 23 -31.29 -18.72 -12.00
C ARG A 23 -32.47 -18.16 -12.77
N ALA A 24 -32.92 -16.94 -12.45
CA ALA A 24 -34.02 -16.30 -13.18
C ALA A 24 -33.69 -16.12 -14.67
N TYR A 25 -32.47 -15.68 -14.99
CA TYR A 25 -32.02 -15.59 -16.39
C TYR A 25 -31.89 -16.96 -17.06
N ALA A 26 -31.38 -17.98 -16.34
CA ALA A 26 -31.28 -19.32 -16.88
C ALA A 26 -32.68 -19.91 -17.17
N ASP A 27 -33.63 -19.74 -16.26
CA ASP A 27 -35.01 -20.20 -16.42
C ASP A 27 -35.71 -19.48 -17.59
N GLU A 28 -35.51 -18.15 -17.73
CA GLU A 28 -36.05 -17.37 -18.84
C GLU A 28 -35.44 -17.81 -20.18
N PHE A 29 -34.13 -18.06 -20.20
CA PHE A 29 -33.44 -18.54 -21.39
C PHE A 29 -33.89 -19.95 -21.78
N GLU A 30 -34.03 -20.85 -20.80
CA GLU A 30 -34.49 -22.21 -21.04
C GLU A 30 -35.90 -22.24 -21.61
N THR A 31 -36.80 -21.44 -21.03
CA THR A 31 -38.20 -21.38 -21.48
C THR A 31 -38.36 -20.68 -22.82
N THR A 32 -37.61 -19.59 -23.06
CA THR A 32 -37.77 -18.76 -24.26
C THR A 32 -37.02 -19.30 -25.47
N TYR A 33 -35.83 -19.89 -25.29
CA TYR A 33 -34.97 -20.32 -26.39
C TYR A 33 -34.77 -21.83 -26.45
N ALA A 34 -34.45 -22.48 -25.33
CA ALA A 34 -34.08 -23.89 -25.35
C ALA A 34 -35.27 -24.80 -25.67
N ARG A 35 -36.40 -24.62 -24.98
CA ARG A 35 -37.62 -25.42 -25.19
C ARG A 35 -38.19 -25.36 -26.61
N PRO A 36 -38.41 -24.17 -27.21
CA PRO A 36 -38.93 -24.12 -28.58
C PRO A 36 -37.91 -24.67 -29.58
N ALA A 37 -36.62 -24.37 -29.45
CA ALA A 37 -35.60 -24.91 -30.35
C ALA A 37 -35.57 -26.44 -30.35
N LEU A 38 -35.65 -27.07 -29.16
CA LEU A 38 -35.73 -28.52 -29.03
C LEU A 38 -37.00 -29.09 -29.68
N LYS A 39 -38.16 -28.49 -29.44
CA LYS A 39 -39.42 -28.94 -30.04
C LYS A 39 -39.39 -28.85 -31.57
N THR A 40 -38.87 -27.75 -32.11
CA THR A 40 -38.75 -27.58 -33.56
C THR A 40 -37.73 -28.56 -34.14
N ALA A 41 -36.60 -28.79 -33.45
CA ALA A 41 -35.61 -29.76 -33.88
C ALA A 41 -36.22 -31.17 -33.95
N THR A 42 -36.96 -31.61 -32.92
CA THR A 42 -37.61 -32.93 -32.93
C THR A 42 -38.63 -33.06 -34.06
N ALA A 43 -39.42 -32.03 -34.34
CA ALA A 43 -40.39 -32.05 -35.45
C ALA A 43 -39.70 -32.18 -36.82
N PHE A 44 -38.54 -31.53 -37.03
CA PHE A 44 -37.77 -31.68 -38.27
C PHE A 44 -37.14 -33.07 -38.45
N PHE A 45 -36.80 -33.76 -37.36
CA PHE A 45 -36.30 -35.14 -37.43
C PHE A 45 -37.37 -36.12 -37.90
N ASP A 46 -38.63 -35.91 -37.52
CA ASP A 46 -39.75 -36.77 -37.93
C ASP A 46 -40.09 -36.59 -39.42
N GLU A 47 -39.98 -35.38 -39.96
CA GLU A 47 -40.35 -35.10 -41.35
C GLU A 47 -39.25 -35.46 -42.36
N TYR A 48 -37.97 -35.20 -42.03
CA TYR A 48 -36.83 -35.45 -42.94
C TYR A 48 -35.59 -36.01 -42.20
N PRO A 49 -35.59 -37.30 -41.81
CA PRO A 49 -34.56 -37.87 -40.93
C PRO A 49 -33.14 -37.87 -41.54
N ILE A 50 -33.04 -38.03 -42.86
CA ILE A 50 -31.74 -38.09 -43.57
C ILE A 50 -31.08 -36.70 -43.59
N SER A 51 -31.82 -35.66 -43.96
CA SER A 51 -31.27 -34.29 -44.01
C SER A 51 -30.94 -33.77 -42.61
N SER A 52 -31.77 -34.07 -41.62
CA SER A 52 -31.57 -33.61 -40.24
C SER A 52 -30.31 -34.22 -39.60
N THR A 53 -30.08 -35.53 -39.77
CA THR A 53 -28.85 -36.18 -39.27
C THR A 53 -27.59 -35.65 -39.96
N PHE A 54 -27.63 -35.38 -41.27
CA PHE A 54 -26.51 -34.76 -41.98
C PHE A 54 -26.17 -33.38 -41.41
N ILE A 55 -27.18 -32.52 -41.22
CA ILE A 55 -26.99 -31.17 -40.64
C ILE A 55 -26.46 -31.26 -39.22
N ALA A 56 -26.97 -32.19 -38.41
CA ALA A 56 -26.51 -32.38 -37.04
C ALA A 56 -25.02 -32.78 -36.98
N ILE A 57 -24.61 -33.76 -37.78
CA ILE A 57 -23.21 -34.22 -37.85
C ILE A 57 -22.32 -33.11 -38.44
N PHE A 58 -22.76 -32.45 -39.52
CA PHE A 58 -22.03 -31.34 -40.12
C PHE A 58 -21.86 -30.19 -39.13
N SER A 59 -22.90 -29.82 -38.39
CA SER A 59 -22.86 -28.79 -37.37
C SER A 59 -21.92 -29.18 -36.22
N ALA A 60 -22.00 -30.42 -35.72
CA ALA A 60 -21.09 -30.91 -34.68
C ALA A 60 -19.62 -30.89 -35.13
N LEU A 61 -19.35 -31.32 -36.37
CA LEU A 61 -18.01 -31.30 -36.95
C LEU A 61 -17.52 -29.87 -37.23
N ALA A 62 -18.40 -28.95 -37.64
CA ALA A 62 -18.09 -27.55 -37.89
C ALA A 62 -17.94 -26.74 -36.59
N PHE A 63 -18.54 -27.18 -35.49
CA PHE A 63 -18.42 -26.53 -34.19
C PHE A 63 -17.00 -26.66 -33.62
N PHE A 64 -16.33 -27.81 -33.85
CA PHE A 64 -14.96 -28.05 -33.41
C PHE A 64 -13.93 -27.03 -33.96
N PRO A 65 -13.84 -26.78 -35.28
CA PRO A 65 -12.93 -25.77 -35.83
C PRO A 65 -13.31 -24.35 -35.37
N VAL A 66 -14.60 -24.05 -35.17
CA VAL A 66 -15.03 -22.73 -34.68
C VAL A 66 -14.57 -22.50 -33.24
N ILE A 67 -14.76 -23.47 -32.34
CA ILE A 67 -14.30 -23.34 -30.94
C ILE A 67 -12.78 -23.25 -30.87
N THR A 68 -12.08 -24.12 -31.60
CA THR A 68 -10.61 -24.11 -31.59
C THR A 68 -10.07 -22.78 -32.12
N PHE A 69 -10.66 -22.23 -33.19
CA PHE A 69 -10.33 -20.90 -33.68
C PHE A 69 -10.60 -19.80 -32.63
N LEU A 70 -11.78 -19.80 -31.99
CA LEU A 70 -12.11 -18.83 -30.93
C LEU A 70 -11.15 -18.92 -29.74
N THR A 71 -10.84 -20.14 -29.31
CA THR A 71 -9.94 -20.38 -28.16
C THR A 71 -8.53 -19.95 -28.49
N LEU A 72 -8.00 -20.30 -29.67
CA LEU A 72 -6.66 -19.89 -30.10
C LEU A 72 -6.57 -18.38 -30.29
N SER A 73 -7.60 -17.76 -30.87
CA SER A 73 -7.68 -16.31 -31.05
C SER A 73 -7.65 -15.59 -29.70
N LEU A 74 -8.51 -16.02 -28.76
CA LEU A 74 -8.56 -15.46 -27.41
C LEU A 74 -7.26 -15.70 -26.64
N PHE A 75 -6.70 -16.91 -26.72
CA PHE A 75 -5.43 -17.25 -26.09
C PHE A 75 -4.28 -16.38 -26.62
N THR A 76 -4.24 -16.17 -27.93
CA THR A 76 -3.24 -15.31 -28.57
C THR A 76 -3.38 -13.86 -28.11
N ALA A 77 -4.61 -13.33 -28.08
CA ALA A 77 -4.88 -11.97 -27.61
C ALA A 77 -4.48 -11.79 -26.13
N LEU A 78 -4.83 -12.74 -25.27
CA LEU A 78 -4.43 -12.74 -23.85
C LEU A 78 -2.91 -12.83 -23.70
N SER A 79 -2.26 -13.72 -24.45
CA SER A 79 -0.80 -13.87 -24.42
C SER A 79 -0.10 -12.56 -24.79
N PHE A 80 -0.56 -11.87 -25.84
CA PHE A 80 -0.03 -10.55 -26.20
C PHE A 80 -0.28 -9.51 -25.11
N ALA A 81 -1.47 -9.49 -24.48
CA ALA A 81 -1.76 -8.57 -23.39
C ALA A 81 -0.86 -8.81 -22.17
N PHE A 82 -0.67 -10.06 -21.76
CA PHE A 82 0.24 -10.44 -20.67
C PHE A 82 1.70 -10.10 -21.00
N LEU A 83 2.13 -10.36 -22.23
CA LEU A 83 3.48 -10.02 -22.67
C LEU A 83 3.70 -8.50 -22.65
N ALA A 84 2.74 -7.72 -23.15
CA ALA A 84 2.80 -6.26 -23.12
C ALA A 84 2.85 -5.73 -21.68
N LEU A 85 2.04 -6.26 -20.78
CA LEU A 85 2.06 -5.90 -19.35
C LEU A 85 3.39 -6.27 -18.69
N CYS A 86 3.94 -7.45 -18.99
CA CYS A 86 5.23 -7.88 -18.47
C CYS A 86 6.35 -6.94 -18.95
N CYS A 87 6.41 -6.65 -20.25
CA CYS A 87 7.37 -5.72 -20.83
C CYS A 87 7.24 -4.31 -20.23
N ALA A 88 6.00 -3.81 -20.07
CA ALA A 88 5.75 -2.52 -19.45
C ALA A 88 6.25 -2.50 -18.00
N PHE A 89 5.96 -3.54 -17.22
CA PHE A 89 6.39 -3.64 -15.82
C PHE A 89 7.91 -3.70 -15.69
N VAL A 90 8.59 -4.49 -16.52
CA VAL A 90 10.06 -4.56 -16.57
C VAL A 90 10.63 -3.21 -16.95
N ALA A 91 10.11 -2.55 -17.99
CA ALA A 91 10.57 -1.24 -18.41
C ALA A 91 10.40 -0.18 -17.31
N THR A 92 9.23 -0.12 -16.67
CA THR A 92 8.98 0.80 -15.54
C THR A 92 9.92 0.50 -14.38
N SER A 93 10.12 -0.77 -14.03
CA SER A 93 11.02 -1.17 -12.95
C SER A 93 12.46 -0.70 -13.22
N VAL A 94 12.98 -0.91 -14.43
CA VAL A 94 14.33 -0.46 -14.84
C VAL A 94 14.47 1.05 -14.70
N VAL A 95 13.49 1.83 -15.18
CA VAL A 95 13.51 3.30 -15.08
C VAL A 95 13.51 3.76 -13.61
N VAL A 96 12.70 3.13 -12.76
CA VAL A 96 12.65 3.44 -11.32
C VAL A 96 13.98 3.13 -10.66
N PHE A 97 14.57 1.96 -10.89
CA PHE A 97 15.88 1.61 -10.33
C PHE A 97 17.00 2.55 -10.80
N PHE A 98 16.97 2.95 -12.07
CA PHE A 98 17.90 3.93 -12.62
C PHE A 98 17.76 5.30 -11.93
N CYS A 99 16.53 5.79 -11.77
CA CYS A 99 16.24 7.04 -11.08
C CYS A 99 16.67 7.00 -9.60
N LEU A 100 16.37 5.90 -8.89
CA LEU A 100 16.82 5.69 -7.51
C LEU A 100 18.34 5.68 -7.40
N SER A 101 19.03 5.05 -8.35
CA SER A 101 20.50 5.02 -8.38
C SER A 101 21.09 6.42 -8.53
N ILE A 102 20.53 7.24 -9.44
CA ILE A 102 20.92 8.65 -9.60
C ILE A 102 20.64 9.44 -8.32
N LEU A 103 19.48 9.24 -7.71
CA LEU A 103 19.11 9.92 -6.47
C LEU A 103 20.09 9.59 -5.34
N VAL A 104 20.43 8.32 -5.16
CA VAL A 104 21.44 7.89 -4.17
C VAL A 104 22.79 8.53 -4.45
N LEU A 105 23.23 8.57 -5.72
CA LEU A 105 24.49 9.23 -6.11
C LEU A 105 24.49 10.73 -5.72
N ILE A 106 23.39 11.44 -6.01
CA ILE A 106 23.24 12.86 -5.66
C ILE A 106 23.24 13.05 -4.15
N LEU A 107 22.56 12.20 -3.39
CA LEU A 107 22.54 12.27 -1.93
C LEU A 107 23.95 12.05 -1.34
N VAL A 108 24.68 11.08 -1.85
CA VAL A 108 26.07 10.82 -1.44
C VAL A 108 26.96 12.01 -1.78
N ALA A 109 26.86 12.56 -2.99
CA ALA A 109 27.62 13.74 -3.39
C ALA A 109 27.28 14.97 -2.51
N ALA A 110 25.99 15.19 -2.23
CA ALA A 110 25.52 16.26 -1.36
C ALA A 110 26.01 16.09 0.09
N PHE A 111 26.04 14.85 0.59
CA PHE A 111 26.59 14.54 1.91
C PHE A 111 28.08 14.90 2.00
N PHE A 112 28.88 14.49 1.02
CA PHE A 112 30.30 14.85 0.97
C PHE A 112 30.53 16.36 0.80
N ALA A 113 29.75 17.01 -0.06
CA ALA A 113 29.82 18.46 -0.24
C ALA A 113 29.48 19.19 1.08
N SER A 114 28.39 18.79 1.75
CA SER A 114 27.99 19.35 3.04
C SER A 114 29.08 19.16 4.11
N GLY A 115 29.66 17.96 4.19
CA GLY A 115 30.78 17.68 5.10
C GLY A 115 32.00 18.56 4.80
N PHE A 116 32.38 18.69 3.53
CA PHE A 116 33.48 19.54 3.09
C PHE A 116 33.25 21.02 3.43
N PHE A 117 32.07 21.55 3.13
CA PHE A 117 31.70 22.92 3.51
C PHE A 117 31.71 23.13 5.02
N SER A 118 31.26 22.14 5.79
CA SER A 118 31.30 22.21 7.27
C SER A 118 32.74 22.28 7.79
N VAL A 119 33.65 21.45 7.27
CA VAL A 119 35.07 21.47 7.64
C VAL A 119 35.73 22.79 7.23
N LEU A 120 35.44 23.31 6.03
CA LEU A 120 35.93 24.61 5.58
C LEU A 120 35.41 25.77 6.44
N ALA A 121 34.13 25.75 6.81
CA ALA A 121 33.54 26.76 7.68
C ALA A 121 34.19 26.73 9.08
N ILE A 122 34.39 25.54 9.66
CA ILE A 122 35.08 25.37 10.94
C ILE A 122 36.54 25.85 10.83
N SER A 123 37.26 25.43 9.79
CA SER A 123 38.66 25.81 9.57
C SER A 123 38.82 27.33 9.38
N SER A 124 37.96 27.94 8.57
CA SER A 124 37.98 29.40 8.35
C SER A 124 37.63 30.17 9.62
N TYR A 125 36.65 29.71 10.41
CA TYR A 125 36.33 30.28 11.71
C TYR A 125 37.51 30.20 12.69
N ILE A 126 38.13 29.02 12.81
CA ILE A 126 39.31 28.83 13.67
C ILE A 126 40.46 29.74 13.23
N THR A 127 40.71 29.83 11.92
CA THR A 127 41.77 30.66 11.34
C THR A 127 41.50 32.15 11.58
N TYR A 128 40.28 32.61 11.31
CA TYR A 128 39.87 34.00 11.56
C TYR A 128 40.07 34.35 13.04
N ARG A 129 39.63 33.47 13.94
CA ARG A 129 39.77 33.67 15.39
C ARG A 129 41.22 33.62 15.85
N PHE A 130 42.04 32.76 15.28
CA PHE A 130 43.48 32.74 15.55
C PHE A 130 44.14 34.06 15.15
N VAL A 131 43.83 34.58 13.95
CA VAL A 131 44.37 35.86 13.47
C VAL A 131 43.95 37.03 14.35
N THR A 132 42.70 37.06 14.84
CA THR A 132 42.24 38.13 15.73
C THR A 132 42.94 38.08 17.10
N LEU A 133 43.10 36.89 17.70
CA LEU A 133 43.80 36.72 18.99
C LEU A 133 45.30 37.05 18.90
N VAL A 134 45.97 36.64 17.82
CA VAL A 134 47.40 36.95 17.60
C VAL A 134 47.60 38.46 17.43
N ARG A 135 46.68 39.14 16.73
CA ARG A 135 46.74 40.60 16.57
C ARG A 135 46.52 41.37 17.89
N SER A 136 45.67 40.88 18.79
CA SER A 136 45.40 41.57 20.06
C SER A 136 46.37 41.23 21.19
N GLY A 137 46.90 40.00 21.25
CA GLY A 137 47.64 39.48 22.40
C GLY A 137 49.09 39.02 22.13
N GLY A 138 49.62 39.18 20.91
CA GLY A 138 50.99 38.80 20.58
C GLY A 138 51.30 37.31 20.81
N ARG A 139 52.41 36.99 21.48
CA ARG A 139 52.85 35.59 21.73
C ARG A 139 51.95 34.86 22.73
N ASP A 140 51.37 35.56 23.70
CA ASP A 140 50.52 34.94 24.73
C ASP A 140 49.17 34.51 24.15
N GLY A 141 48.70 35.18 23.09
CA GLY A 141 47.47 34.83 22.37
C GLY A 141 47.45 33.40 21.82
N VAL A 142 48.61 32.85 21.43
CA VAL A 142 48.73 31.47 20.91
C VAL A 142 48.46 30.45 22.02
N SER A 143 49.00 30.69 23.23
CA SER A 143 48.83 29.77 24.37
C SER A 143 47.39 29.76 24.88
N ASN A 144 46.75 30.93 24.96
CA ASN A 144 45.35 31.07 25.36
C ASN A 144 44.39 30.44 24.34
N TRP A 145 44.66 30.61 23.04
CA TRP A 145 43.89 29.95 21.98
C TRP A 145 43.98 28.42 22.06
N ALA A 146 45.18 27.87 22.28
CA ALA A 146 45.38 26.42 22.36
C ALA A 146 44.63 25.80 23.55
N VAL A 147 44.64 26.47 24.71
CA VAL A 147 43.87 26.05 25.89
C VAL A 147 42.37 26.10 25.61
N GLU A 148 41.88 27.15 24.95
CA GLU A 148 40.46 27.30 24.63
C GLU A 148 39.97 26.22 23.63
N VAL A 149 40.72 25.98 22.55
CA VAL A 149 40.38 24.96 21.55
C VAL A 149 40.42 23.57 22.18
N LYS A 150 41.47 23.25 22.93
CA LYS A 150 41.59 21.97 23.63
C LYS A 150 40.43 21.74 24.61
N GLY A 151 40.04 22.78 25.36
CA GLY A 151 38.94 22.73 26.32
C GLY A 151 37.58 22.42 25.67
N ARG A 152 37.30 22.98 24.49
CA ARG A 152 36.02 22.80 23.78
C ARG A 152 35.86 21.44 23.09
N PHE A 153 36.95 20.82 22.62
CA PHE A 153 36.87 19.56 21.87
C PHE A 153 37.08 18.31 22.71
N ILE A 154 37.87 18.37 23.80
CA ILE A 154 38.28 17.17 24.55
C ILE A 154 37.49 16.96 25.83
N THR A 155 36.76 17.96 26.33
CA THR A 155 35.91 17.77 27.51
C THR A 155 34.52 17.37 27.04
N PRO A 156 34.17 16.06 26.91
CA PRO A 156 32.78 15.69 26.81
C PRO A 156 32.15 16.25 28.08
N LYS A 157 31.23 17.20 27.90
CA LYS A 157 30.39 17.70 28.98
C LYS A 157 29.64 16.47 29.50
N ARG A 158 30.22 15.81 30.52
CA ARG A 158 29.56 14.79 31.33
C ARG A 158 28.34 15.53 31.82
N ARG A 159 27.21 15.35 31.13
CA ARG A 159 25.91 15.70 31.68
C ARG A 159 25.92 14.91 32.97
N GLU A 160 26.19 15.60 34.07
CA GLU A 160 25.76 15.18 35.38
C GLU A 160 24.33 14.73 35.12
N ALA A 161 24.16 13.41 35.16
CA ALA A 161 22.85 12.80 35.22
C ALA A 161 22.21 13.54 36.38
N SER A 162 21.35 14.50 36.02
CA SER A 162 20.55 15.28 36.92
C SER A 162 19.95 14.26 37.84
N ASP A 163 20.51 14.25 39.04
CA ASP A 163 20.11 13.43 40.15
C ASP A 163 18.59 13.52 40.16
N GLY A 164 17.97 12.39 39.82
CA GLY A 164 16.54 12.29 39.76
C GLY A 164 16.07 12.50 41.18
N SER A 165 15.81 13.75 41.53
CA SER A 165 14.98 14.15 42.64
C SER A 165 13.63 13.53 42.37
N ALA A 166 13.51 12.27 42.79
CA ALA A 166 12.28 11.54 42.89
C ALA A 166 11.36 12.39 43.77
N VAL A 167 10.52 13.19 43.13
CA VAL A 167 9.34 13.77 43.75
C VAL A 167 8.45 12.56 44.02
N ILE A 168 8.54 12.02 45.23
CA ILE A 168 7.57 11.08 45.77
C ILE A 168 6.27 11.88 45.89
N VAL A 169 5.39 11.72 44.90
CA VAL A 169 4.00 12.12 45.04
C VAL A 169 3.37 11.10 45.98
N ASP A 170 3.12 11.51 47.22
CA ASP A 170 2.38 10.74 48.20
C ASP A 170 0.92 10.62 47.72
N VAL A 171 0.59 9.50 47.07
CA VAL A 171 -0.78 9.18 46.65
C VAL A 171 -1.47 8.53 47.85
N LYS A 172 -1.89 9.37 48.80
CA LYS A 172 -2.67 8.94 49.95
C LYS A 172 -3.69 9.99 50.35
N GLU A 173 -4.63 10.29 49.46
CA GLU A 173 -5.94 10.84 49.85
C GLU A 173 -6.91 10.68 48.69
N LEU A 174 -8.19 10.48 49.01
CA LEU A 174 -9.33 10.18 48.12
C LEU A 174 -9.62 8.69 47.88
N GLN A 175 -9.58 7.93 48.98
CA GLN A 175 -10.50 6.81 49.18
C GLN A 175 -11.26 7.03 50.49
N ASP A 176 -12.10 8.05 50.53
CA ASP A 176 -13.26 8.11 51.43
C ASP A 176 -14.21 9.19 50.91
N ASP A 177 -15.40 8.74 50.47
CA ASP A 177 -16.66 9.46 50.27
C ASP A 177 -17.45 8.69 49.19
N SER A 178 -18.11 7.59 49.57
CA SER A 178 -19.51 7.64 50.06
C SER A 178 -20.43 8.17 48.95
N PHE A 179 -21.03 7.31 48.13
CA PHE A 179 -22.34 6.70 48.39
C PHE A 179 -23.48 7.73 48.54
N GLY A 180 -24.38 7.72 47.55
CA GLY A 180 -25.63 8.48 47.44
C GLY A 180 -25.96 8.61 45.95
N VAL A 181 -26.63 7.65 45.30
CA VAL A 181 -28.06 7.28 45.41
C VAL A 181 -28.96 8.52 45.47
N ASP A 182 -29.42 8.94 44.31
CA ASP A 182 -30.77 9.46 43.97
C ASP A 182 -30.76 9.56 42.43
N SER A 183 -31.52 8.82 41.61
CA SER A 183 -32.90 8.32 41.68
C SER A 183 -33.98 9.41 41.70
N ASP A 184 -34.00 10.29 40.70
CA ASP A 184 -35.22 11.00 40.25
C ASP A 184 -34.99 11.45 38.79
N VAL A 185 -35.65 10.94 37.76
CA VAL A 185 -37.10 11.00 37.43
C VAL A 185 -37.63 12.44 37.34
N LYS A 186 -37.65 12.97 36.12
CA LYS A 186 -38.67 13.84 35.50
C LYS A 186 -38.28 14.02 34.03
N GLU A 187 -38.97 13.43 33.05
CA GLU A 187 -40.29 13.81 32.51
C GLU A 187 -40.47 15.30 32.21
N GLU A 188 -41.19 15.52 31.10
CA GLU A 188 -41.52 16.77 30.36
C GLU A 188 -40.44 17.21 29.37
N GLY A 189 -40.65 17.27 28.05
CA GLY A 189 -41.90 17.38 27.29
C GLY A 189 -42.04 18.80 26.74
N SER A 190 -41.60 19.01 25.49
CA SER A 190 -42.34 19.69 24.41
C SER A 190 -41.43 20.01 23.22
#